data_AF-A0A3M0GRC8-F1
#
_entry.id   AF-A0A3M0GRC8-F1
#
_cell.length_a   1.000
_cell.length_b   1.000
_cell.length_c   1.000
_cell.angle_alpha   90.00
_cell.angle_beta   90.00
_cell.angle_gamma   90.00
#
_symmetry.space_group_name_H-M   'P 1'
#
loop_
_entity.id
_entity.type
_entity.pdbx_description
1 polymer ?
#
loop_
_entity_poly.entity_id
_entity_poly.type
_entity_poly.pdbx_seq_one_letter_code
_entity_poly.pdbx_strand_id
1 'polypeptide(L)' 'MSADTLFITIPTGVGVGINVKVLENFATHVALALGWQPNREGSVIGYPIG' A
#
# COMPACT_ATOMS: atom_id res chain seq x y z
N MET A 1 -1.50 10.76 -16.80
CA MET A 1 -2.59 10.31 -15.92
C MET A 1 -1.93 9.49 -14.83
N SER A 2 -1.80 10.04 -13.62
CA SER A 2 -1.25 9.30 -12.46
C SER A 2 -2.35 8.38 -11.95
N ALA A 3 -2.04 7.11 -11.67
CA ALA A 3 -3.01 6.23 -11.03
C ALA A 3 -3.03 6.55 -9.53
N ASP A 4 -4.10 7.18 -9.04
CA ASP A 4 -4.32 7.44 -7.62
C ASP A 4 -4.72 6.19 -6.83
N THR A 5 -4.72 5.01 -7.46
CA THR A 5 -5.15 3.73 -6.86
C THR A 5 -4.37 2.58 -7.47
N LEU A 6 -3.96 1.63 -6.60
CA LEU A 6 -3.29 0.39 -6.98
C LEU A 6 -4.15 -0.82 -6.58
N PHE A 7 -4.18 -1.82 -7.45
CA PHE A 7 -4.74 -3.13 -7.12
C PHE A 7 -3.64 -4.16 -6.93
N ILE A 8 -3.65 -4.88 -5.82
CA ILE A 8 -2.69 -5.93 -5.50
C ILE A 8 -3.46 -7.25 -5.33
N THR A 9 -3.12 -8.26 -6.12
CA THR A 9 -3.69 -9.61 -5.97
C THR A 9 -2.97 -10.35 -4.84
N ILE A 10 -3.75 -10.86 -3.88
CA ILE A 10 -3.23 -11.60 -2.74
C ILE A 10 -3.53 -13.10 -2.91
N PRO A 11 -2.52 -13.98 -2.76
CA PRO A 11 -2.73 -15.42 -2.84
C PRO A 11 -3.57 -15.93 -1.64
N THR A 12 -4.59 -16.74 -1.92
CA THR A 12 -5.56 -17.20 -0.91
C THR A 12 -5.18 -18.51 -0.23
N GLY A 13 -4.23 -19.29 -0.78
CA GLY A 13 -3.88 -20.64 -0.31
C GLY A 13 -2.66 -20.74 0.61
N VAL A 14 -1.98 -19.64 0.91
CA VAL A 14 -0.66 -19.63 1.56
C VAL A 14 -0.68 -19.12 3.01
N GLY A 15 -1.87 -18.78 3.52
CA GLY A 15 -2.07 -18.29 4.89
C GLY A 15 -1.68 -16.81 5.11
N VAL A 16 -2.14 -16.25 6.23
CA VAL A 16 -2.04 -14.80 6.52
C VAL A 16 -0.60 -14.29 6.61
N GLY A 17 0.33 -15.10 7.13
CA GLY A 17 1.72 -14.69 7.34
C GLY A 17 2.44 -14.33 6.04
N ILE A 18 2.14 -15.05 4.94
CA ILE A 18 2.71 -14.73 3.62
C ILE A 18 2.09 -13.43 3.10
N ASN A 19 0.78 -13.23 3.28
CA ASN A 19 0.09 -12.02 2.82
C ASN A 19 0.67 -10.76 3.48
N VAL A 20 1.00 -10.82 4.77
CA VAL A 20 1.66 -9.72 5.49
C VAL A 20 3.03 -9.41 4.87
N LYS A 21 3.86 -10.43 4.60
CA LYS A 21 5.18 -10.26 3.99
C LYS A 21 5.10 -9.66 2.58
N VAL A 22 4.09 -10.03 1.80
CA VAL A 22 3.87 -9.44 0.46
C VAL A 22 3.61 -7.94 0.57
N LEU A 23 2.71 -7.53 1.48
CA LEU A 23 2.38 -6.11 1.69
C LEU A 23 3.59 -5.32 2.26
N GLU A 24 4.35 -5.91 3.18
CA GLU A 24 5.57 -5.29 3.74
C GLU A 24 6.65 -5.08 2.68
N ASN A 25 6.90 -6.09 1.84
CA ASN A 25 7.86 -6.00 0.75
C ASN A 25 7.43 -4.94 -0.28
N PHE A 26 6.13 -4.89 -0.61
CA PHE A 26 5.58 -3.86 -1.48
C PHE A 26 5.81 -2.46 -0.91
N ALA A 27 5.47 -2.24 0.36
CA ALA A 27 5.64 -0.94 1.02
C ALA A 27 7.10 -0.51 1.09
N THR A 28 8.03 -1.45 1.30
CA THR A 28 9.46 -1.17 1.44
C THR A 28 10.15 -0.90 0.11
N HIS A 29 9.77 -1.60 -0.96
CA HIS A 29 10.52 -1.59 -2.21
C HIS A 29 9.79 -0.95 -3.39
N VAL A 30 8.47 -1.01 -3.45
CA VAL A 30 7.69 -0.59 -4.63
C VAL A 30 6.98 0.73 -4.39
N ALA A 31 6.35 0.91 -3.22
CA ALA A 31 5.61 2.14 -2.91
C ALA A 31 6.48 3.41 -3.03
N LEU A 32 7.75 3.32 -2.61
CA LEU A 32 8.71 4.43 -2.75
C LEU A 32 9.00 4.79 -4.21
N ALA A 33 9.12 3.79 -5.10
CA ALA A 33 9.34 4.01 -6.52
C ALA A 33 8.10 4.64 -7.20
N LEU A 34 6.91 4.45 -6.63
CA LEU A 34 5.67 5.11 -7.04
C LEU A 34 5.51 6.53 -6.43
N GLY A 35 6.49 7.00 -5.66
CA GLY A 35 6.44 8.29 -4.99
C GLY A 35 5.52 8.35 -3.77
N TRP A 36 5.06 7.19 -3.27
CA TRP A 36 4.20 7.13 -2.09
C TRP A 36 5.02 7.32 -0.82
N GLN A 37 4.50 8.13 0.11
CA GLN A 37 5.14 8.41 1.39
C GLN A 37 4.54 7.55 2.49
N PRO A 38 5.35 7.05 3.44
CA PRO A 38 4.84 6.32 4.60
C PRO A 38 3.93 7.20 5.47
N ASN A 39 2.80 6.68 5.90
CA ASN A 39 1.88 7.36 6.82
C ASN A 39 2.39 7.40 8.29
N ARG A 40 3.70 7.36 8.51
CA ARG A 40 4.30 7.42 9.86
C ARG A 40 4.55 8.86 10.33
N GLU A 41 4.48 9.83 9.43
CA GLU A 41 4.91 11.22 9.67
C GLU A 41 3.77 12.21 9.96
N GLY A 42 2.50 11.77 9.97
CA GLY A 42 1.36 12.63 10.34
C GLY A 42 0.16 12.47 9.41
N SER A 43 -0.98 13.03 9.83
CA SER A 43 -2.31 12.74 9.29
C SER A 43 -2.36 12.86 7.76
N VAL A 44 -2.59 11.73 7.07
CA VAL A 44 -3.18 11.71 5.73
C VAL A 44 -4.51 12.44 5.85
N ILE A 45 -4.54 13.70 5.46
CA ILE A 45 -5.77 14.47 5.33
C ILE A 45 -6.65 13.71 4.34
N GLY A 46 -7.70 13.08 4.86
CA GLY A 46 -8.69 12.37 4.07
C GLY A 46 -9.42 13.33 3.12
N TYR A 47 -10.15 12.78 2.16
CA TYR A 47 -11.00 13.59 1.29
C TYR A 47 -12.17 14.19 2.10
N PRO A 48 -12.61 15.43 1.82
CA PRO A 48 -13.80 15.98 2.43
C PRO A 48 -15.01 15.05 2.18
N ILE A 49 -15.64 14.60 3.25
CA ILE A 49 -16.95 13.94 3.20
C ILE A 49 -18.01 15.04 3.05
N GLY A 50 -18.52 15.18 1.83
CA GLY A 50 -19.72 15.98 1.54
C GLY A 50 -20.99 15.20 1.86
#